data_AF-A0A2W6DFF8-F1
#
_entry.id   AF-A0A2W6DFF8-F1
#
_cell.length_a   1.000
_cell.length_b   1.000
_cell.length_c   1.000
_cell.angle_alpha   90.00
_cell.angle_beta   90.00
_cell.angle_gamma   90.00
#
_symmetry.space_group_name_H-M   'P 1'
#
loop_
_entity.id
_entity.type
_entity.pdbx_description
1 polymer ?
#
loop_
_entity_poly.entity_id
_entity_poly.type
_entity_poly.pdbx_seq_one_letter_code
_entity_poly.pdbx_strand_id
1 'polypeptide(L)'
;MGPLIDQHGLVGDLRTTALVANDGTVDSLCMPDADSPSIFAALLDGDVGGHFRLDLTDVADNIEIRRRQNYLPNTNILITRLQADGAIIEIRDFMVPTHLAEGREAVFVRRITALHGSRTLRISCWPGFDYAREEHAANLSDDRFTVDFHAAGGGLLLQCLGLAGGSN
;
A
#
# COMPACT_ATOMS: atom_id res chain seq x y z
N MET A 1 11.72 2.32 -14.74
CA MET A 1 12.64 2.82 -13.69
C MET A 1 11.77 3.31 -12.55
N GLY A 2 11.94 2.76 -11.35
CA GLY A 2 11.13 3.11 -10.18
C GLY A 2 11.38 4.54 -9.67
N PRO A 3 10.58 5.01 -8.70
CA PRO A 3 10.78 6.31 -8.06
C PRO A 3 12.18 6.40 -7.42
N LEU A 4 12.72 7.62 -7.32
CA LEU A 4 13.99 7.83 -6.61
C LEU A 4 13.80 7.65 -5.09
N ILE A 5 14.86 7.31 -4.36
CA ILE A 5 14.75 7.02 -2.92
C ILE A 5 14.23 8.23 -2.10
N ASP A 6 14.52 9.46 -2.53
CA ASP A 6 14.04 10.70 -1.91
C ASP A 6 12.54 10.96 -2.15
N GLN A 7 11.91 10.16 -3.00
CA GLN A 7 10.47 10.18 -3.28
C GLN A 7 9.70 9.15 -2.46
N HIS A 8 10.25 8.67 -1.35
CA HIS A 8 9.62 7.69 -0.47
C HIS A 8 9.41 8.20 0.95
N GLY A 9 8.33 7.74 1.55
CA GLY A 9 8.05 7.81 2.98
C GLY A 9 8.19 6.45 3.63
N LEU A 10 8.46 6.44 4.93
CA LEU A 10 8.62 5.26 5.77
C LEU A 10 7.50 5.20 6.81
N VAL A 11 6.78 4.10 6.82
CA VAL A 11 5.70 3.84 7.78
C VAL A 11 6.07 2.61 8.59
N GLY A 12 5.93 2.61 9.91
CA GLY A 12 6.30 1.47 10.75
C GLY A 12 5.53 1.38 12.06
N ASP A 13 5.63 0.23 12.71
CA ASP A 13 4.92 -0.14 13.94
C ASP A 13 5.85 -0.42 15.14
N LEU A 14 7.13 -0.01 15.01
CA LEU A 14 8.26 -0.31 15.90
C LEU A 14 8.85 -1.72 15.76
N ARG A 15 8.28 -2.60 14.92
CA ARG A 15 8.80 -3.95 14.64
C ARG A 15 9.26 -4.08 13.20
N THR A 16 8.52 -3.48 12.29
CA THR A 16 8.85 -3.43 10.87
C THR A 16 8.48 -2.08 10.24
N THR A 17 8.83 -1.93 8.96
CA THR A 17 8.58 -0.72 8.18
C THR A 17 8.19 -1.05 6.73
N ALA A 18 7.22 -0.30 6.22
CA ALA A 18 6.87 -0.20 4.80
C ALA A 18 7.54 1.03 4.17
N LEU A 19 8.13 0.87 2.99
CA LEU A 19 8.61 1.98 2.16
C LEU A 19 7.57 2.31 1.09
N VAL A 20 7.08 3.54 1.10
CA VAL A 20 5.95 3.99 0.28
C VAL A 20 6.36 5.14 -0.63
N ALA A 21 6.33 4.91 -1.94
CA ALA A 21 6.61 5.91 -2.96
C ALA A 21 5.58 7.06 -2.98
N ASN A 22 5.96 8.19 -3.57
CA ASN A 22 5.10 9.38 -3.68
C ASN A 22 3.89 9.22 -4.62
N ASP A 23 3.81 8.13 -5.37
CA ASP A 23 2.62 7.71 -6.12
C ASP A 23 1.69 6.79 -5.31
N GLY A 24 2.09 6.42 -4.09
CA GLY A 24 1.35 5.52 -3.20
C GLY A 24 1.73 4.05 -3.36
N THR A 25 2.69 3.68 -4.21
CA THR A 25 3.18 2.30 -4.29
C THR A 25 3.92 1.93 -3.01
N VAL A 26 3.62 0.78 -2.42
CA VAL A 26 4.47 0.17 -1.38
C VAL A 26 5.48 -0.74 -2.08
N ASP A 27 6.74 -0.33 -2.09
CA ASP A 27 7.82 -1.01 -2.81
C ASP A 27 8.58 -2.00 -1.94
N SER A 28 8.56 -1.82 -0.63
CA SER A 28 9.25 -2.70 0.31
C SER A 28 8.43 -2.87 1.58
N LEU A 29 8.27 -4.11 2.03
CA LEU A 29 7.64 -4.47 3.30
C LEU A 29 8.05 -5.89 3.69
N CYS A 30 8.60 -6.04 4.89
CA CYS A 30 8.77 -7.32 5.57
C CYS A 30 7.77 -7.42 6.71
N MET A 31 7.18 -8.59 6.94
CA MET A 31 6.20 -8.79 8.01
C MET A 31 6.42 -10.15 8.67
N PRO A 32 6.26 -10.26 10.00
CA PRO A 32 5.87 -9.19 10.93
C PRO A 32 7.04 -8.35 11.48
N ASP A 33 8.29 -8.75 11.25
CA ASP A 33 9.50 -8.09 11.75
C ASP A 33 10.38 -7.56 10.60
N ALA A 34 11.24 -6.58 10.89
CA ALA A 34 12.12 -5.95 9.90
C ALA A 34 13.09 -6.93 9.21
N ASP A 35 13.44 -8.04 9.88
CA ASP A 35 14.29 -9.11 9.36
C ASP A 35 13.51 -10.33 8.85
N SER A 36 12.18 -10.26 8.82
CA SER A 36 11.34 -11.31 8.23
C SER A 36 11.53 -11.37 6.72
N PRO A 37 11.22 -12.54 6.09
CA PRO A 37 11.12 -12.64 4.64
C PRO A 37 10.20 -11.55 4.05
N SER A 38 10.57 -11.01 2.88
CA SER A 38 9.80 -9.90 2.30
C SER A 38 8.42 -10.36 1.84
N ILE A 39 7.45 -9.46 1.98
CA ILE A 39 6.16 -9.51 1.28
C ILE A 39 6.23 -8.67 0.00
N PHE A 40 6.92 -7.52 0.07
CA PHE A 40 7.23 -6.67 -1.09
C PHE A 40 8.72 -6.31 -1.06
N ALA A 41 9.34 -6.33 -2.23
CA ALA A 41 10.76 -6.09 -2.48
C ALA A 41 11.01 -5.50 -3.89
N ALA A 42 10.01 -4.80 -4.45
CA ALA A 42 10.11 -4.10 -5.74
C ALA A 42 11.27 -3.09 -5.80
N LEU A 43 11.73 -2.60 -4.65
CA LEU A 43 12.94 -1.76 -4.57
C LEU A 43 14.21 -2.52 -5.01
N LEU A 44 14.29 -3.82 -4.73
CA LEU A 44 15.43 -4.68 -5.10
C LEU A 44 15.27 -5.23 -6.53
N ASP A 45 14.06 -5.68 -6.86
CA ASP A 45 13.72 -6.19 -8.18
C ASP A 45 12.28 -5.78 -8.52
N GLY A 46 12.14 -4.79 -9.40
CA GLY A 46 10.83 -4.24 -9.77
C GLY A 46 9.95 -5.18 -10.59
N ASP A 47 10.51 -6.26 -11.15
CA ASP A 47 9.78 -7.20 -12.01
C ASP A 47 9.16 -8.33 -11.18
N VAL A 48 9.90 -8.86 -10.20
CA VAL A 48 9.43 -10.01 -9.39
C VAL A 48 9.25 -9.72 -7.91
N GLY A 49 9.84 -8.65 -7.37
CA GLY A 49 9.92 -8.41 -5.93
C GLY A 49 8.58 -8.16 -5.24
N GLY A 50 7.48 -7.99 -5.98
CA GLY A 50 6.17 -7.73 -5.40
C GLY A 50 5.98 -6.29 -4.93
N HIS A 51 4.75 -5.81 -5.01
CA HIS A 51 4.37 -4.43 -4.65
C HIS A 51 2.89 -4.31 -4.29
N PHE A 52 2.54 -3.18 -3.66
CA PHE A 52 1.16 -2.75 -3.48
C PHE A 52 0.92 -1.37 -4.11
N ARG A 53 0.39 -1.35 -5.33
CA ARG A 53 0.27 -0.15 -6.18
C ARG A 53 -1.16 0.40 -6.24
N LEU A 54 -1.23 1.72 -6.40
CA LEU A 54 -2.44 2.48 -6.65
C LEU A 54 -2.26 3.29 -7.95
N ASP A 55 -3.13 3.09 -8.93
CA ASP A 55 -3.07 3.77 -10.22
C ASP A 55 -4.37 4.50 -10.54
N LEU A 56 -4.28 5.77 -10.93
CA LEU A 56 -5.42 6.50 -11.51
C LEU A 56 -5.54 6.10 -12.99
N THR A 57 -6.58 5.35 -13.35
CA THR A 57 -6.68 4.73 -14.69
C THR A 57 -7.49 5.54 -15.69
N ASP A 58 -8.16 6.60 -15.25
CA ASP A 58 -9.02 7.46 -16.07
C ASP A 58 -8.42 8.85 -16.32
N VAL A 59 -7.12 9.02 -16.08
CA VAL A 59 -6.37 10.24 -16.39
C VAL A 59 -5.73 10.09 -17.76
N ALA A 60 -5.97 11.04 -18.66
CA ALA A 60 -5.37 11.04 -19.99
C ALA A 60 -3.84 11.24 -19.89
N ASP A 61 -3.08 10.60 -20.80
CA ASP A 61 -1.61 10.61 -20.78
C ASP A 61 -0.98 12.01 -20.84
N ASN A 62 -1.70 12.99 -21.38
CA ASN A 62 -1.25 14.38 -21.47
C ASN A 62 -1.53 15.20 -20.20
N ILE A 63 -2.16 14.62 -19.18
CA ILE A 63 -2.45 15.26 -17.91
C ILE A 63 -1.43 14.81 -16.87
N GLU A 64 -0.67 15.76 -16.34
CA GLU A 64 0.27 15.51 -15.25
C GLU A 64 -0.47 15.16 -13.95
N ILE A 65 -0.11 14.03 -13.33
CA ILE A 65 -0.52 13.69 -11.97
C ILE A 65 0.46 14.33 -11.00
N ARG A 66 0.01 15.38 -10.30
CA ARG A 66 0.82 16.04 -9.26
C ARG A 66 0.78 15.22 -7.98
N ARG A 67 1.96 14.97 -7.42
CA ARG A 67 2.16 14.15 -6.22
C ARG A 67 2.70 15.00 -5.09
N ARG A 68 2.11 14.87 -3.91
CA ARG A 68 2.63 15.48 -2.67
C ARG A 68 2.58 14.47 -1.55
N GLN A 69 3.68 14.37 -0.81
CA GLN A 69 3.77 13.45 0.30
C GLN A 69 4.27 14.20 1.53
N ASN A 70 3.63 13.98 2.67
CA ASN A 70 4.02 14.54 3.96
C ASN A 70 3.53 13.65 5.10
N TYR A 71 4.18 13.71 6.25
CA TYR A 71 3.63 13.10 7.45
C TYR A 71 2.56 14.00 8.05
N LEU A 72 1.54 13.40 8.67
CA LEU A 72 0.67 14.12 9.58
C LEU A 72 1.50 14.57 10.79
N PRO A 73 1.44 15.85 11.21
CA PRO A 73 2.30 16.37 12.27
C PRO A 73 2.27 15.54 13.54
N ASN A 74 3.46 15.29 14.12
CA ASN A 74 3.65 14.52 15.35
C ASN A 74 3.14 13.06 15.30
N THR A 75 3.05 12.47 14.11
CA THR A 75 2.67 11.06 13.92
C THR A 75 3.54 10.39 12.87
N ASN A 76 3.53 9.05 12.81
CA ASN A 76 4.09 8.28 11.69
C ASN A 76 3.03 7.94 10.62
N ILE A 77 1.96 8.75 10.52
CA ILE A 77 0.95 8.58 9.47
C ILE A 77 1.44 9.33 8.22
N LEU A 78 1.66 8.60 7.14
CA LEU A 78 2.07 9.15 5.86
C LEU A 78 0.84 9.55 5.05
N ILE A 79 0.81 10.79 4.56
CA ILE A 79 -0.22 11.32 3.69
C ILE A 79 0.37 11.50 2.30
N THR A 80 -0.17 10.77 1.32
CA THR A 80 0.14 10.94 -0.11
C THR A 80 -1.08 11.52 -0.81
N ARG A 81 -0.92 12.63 -1.53
CA ARG A 81 -1.98 13.26 -2.31
C ARG A 81 -1.66 13.21 -3.80
N LEU A 82 -2.59 12.66 -4.56
CA LEU A 82 -2.58 12.62 -6.02
C LEU A 82 -3.60 13.63 -6.54
N GLN A 83 -3.13 14.59 -7.34
CA GLN A 83 -3.97 15.60 -7.96
C GLN A 83 -3.89 15.50 -9.47
N ALA A 84 -5.03 15.25 -10.11
CA ALA A 84 -5.15 15.14 -11.56
C ALA A 84 -6.52 15.59 -12.06
N ASP A 85 -6.53 16.42 -13.10
CA ASP A 85 -7.76 16.89 -13.76
C ASP A 85 -8.81 17.43 -12.77
N GLY A 86 -8.39 18.27 -11.81
CA GLY A 86 -9.28 18.82 -10.79
C GLY A 86 -9.71 17.85 -9.68
N ALA A 87 -9.28 16.59 -9.67
CA ALA A 87 -9.54 15.65 -8.57
C ALA A 87 -8.43 15.62 -7.51
N ILE A 88 -8.89 15.50 -6.27
CA ILE A 88 -8.31 15.36 -4.93
C ILE A 88 -8.19 13.96 -4.33
N ILE A 89 -7.24 13.07 -4.65
CA ILE A 89 -7.17 11.76 -3.97
C ILE A 89 -6.13 11.80 -2.85
N GLU A 90 -6.54 11.54 -1.61
CA GLU A 90 -5.68 11.41 -0.44
C GLU A 90 -5.58 9.93 -0.01
N ILE A 91 -4.34 9.47 0.19
CA ILE A 91 -4.00 8.15 0.69
C ILE A 91 -3.31 8.38 2.04
N ARG A 92 -3.77 7.66 3.07
CA ARG A 92 -3.15 7.63 4.39
C ARG A 92 -2.64 6.23 4.67
N ASP A 93 -1.34 6.12 4.84
CA ASP A 93 -0.65 4.88 5.17
C ASP A 93 -0.12 4.96 6.59
N PHE A 94 -0.45 3.95 7.40
CA PHE A 94 0.01 3.85 8.78
C PHE A 94 0.02 2.39 9.23
N MET A 95 0.79 2.10 10.27
CA MET A 95 0.75 0.82 10.97
C MET A 95 0.39 1.06 12.43
N VAL A 96 -0.31 0.09 13.03
CA VAL A 96 -0.70 0.15 14.44
C VAL A 96 0.36 -0.60 15.25
N PRO A 97 1.10 0.05 16.15
CA PRO A 97 2.03 -0.64 17.04
C PRO A 97 1.37 -1.80 17.76
N THR A 98 2.00 -2.98 17.75
CA THR A 98 1.39 -4.23 18.26
C THR A 98 0.95 -4.15 19.72
N HIS A 99 1.67 -3.37 20.55
CA HIS A 99 1.28 -3.12 21.95
C HIS A 99 -0.05 -2.34 22.09
N LEU A 100 -0.47 -1.61 21.06
CA LEU A 100 -1.77 -0.94 20.96
C LEU A 100 -2.82 -1.82 20.25
N ALA A 101 -2.39 -2.90 19.60
CA ALA A 101 -3.25 -3.80 18.84
C ALA A 101 -3.73 -5.02 19.66
N GLU A 102 -3.56 -5.01 20.98
CA GLU A 102 -4.00 -6.09 21.90
C GLU A 102 -3.47 -7.49 21.51
N GLY A 103 -2.24 -7.56 20.99
CA GLY A 103 -1.63 -8.82 20.55
C GLY A 103 -2.11 -9.32 19.18
N ARG A 104 -2.83 -8.49 18.42
CA ARG A 104 -3.10 -8.76 16.99
C ARG A 104 -1.81 -8.75 16.18
N GLU A 105 -1.84 -9.47 15.07
CA GLU A 105 -0.77 -9.52 14.08
C GLU A 105 -0.42 -8.10 13.57
N ALA A 106 0.79 -7.94 13.02
CA ALA A 106 1.18 -6.68 12.41
C ALA A 106 0.22 -6.35 11.26
N VAL A 107 -0.26 -5.09 11.21
CA VAL A 107 -1.20 -4.64 10.17
C VAL A 107 -0.71 -3.36 9.53
N PHE A 108 -0.63 -3.37 8.20
CA PHE A 108 -0.50 -2.17 7.38
C PHE A 108 -1.89 -1.67 6.99
N VAL A 109 -2.23 -0.45 7.39
CA VAL A 109 -3.53 0.17 7.11
C VAL A 109 -3.35 1.26 6.06
N ARG A 110 -4.17 1.14 5.01
CA ARG A 110 -4.26 2.11 3.93
C ARG A 110 -5.69 2.64 3.82
N ARG A 111 -5.86 3.94 4.03
CA ARG A 111 -7.15 4.62 3.83
C ARG A 111 -7.08 5.53 2.63
N ILE A 112 -8.02 5.37 1.71
CA ILE A 112 -8.11 6.15 0.48
C ILE A 112 -9.36 7.03 0.55
N THR A 113 -9.25 8.32 0.24
CA THR A 113 -10.36 9.26 0.31
C THR A 113 -10.27 10.27 -0.83
N ALA A 114 -11.38 10.45 -1.56
CA ALA A 114 -11.51 11.57 -2.49
C ALA A 114 -11.89 12.83 -1.70
N LEU A 115 -10.96 13.78 -1.57
CA LEU A 115 -11.17 15.07 -0.93
C LEU A 115 -11.94 16.05 -1.84
N HIS A 116 -11.78 15.91 -3.16
CA HIS A 116 -12.47 16.73 -4.16
C HIS A 116 -12.56 15.95 -5.49
N GLY A 117 -13.68 16.08 -6.20
CA GLY A 117 -13.91 15.34 -7.43
C GLY A 117 -13.91 13.81 -7.24
N SER A 118 -13.82 13.08 -8.35
CA SER A 118 -13.73 11.62 -8.36
C SER A 118 -12.82 11.15 -9.49
N ARG A 119 -12.15 10.01 -9.27
CA ARG A 119 -11.32 9.31 -10.25
C ARG A 119 -11.45 7.81 -10.04
N THR A 120 -11.16 7.06 -11.08
CA THR A 120 -11.10 5.60 -11.06
C THR A 120 -9.72 5.17 -10.60
N LEU A 121 -9.69 4.45 -9.48
CA LEU A 121 -8.46 3.91 -8.92
C LEU A 121 -8.39 2.41 -9.16
N ARG A 122 -7.30 1.94 -9.75
CA ARG A 122 -6.92 0.53 -9.75
C ARG A 122 -6.01 0.27 -8.57
N ILE A 123 -6.33 -0.78 -7.82
CA ILE A 123 -5.52 -1.27 -6.71
C ILE A 123 -4.92 -2.60 -7.16
N SER A 124 -3.59 -2.71 -7.12
CA SER A 124 -2.87 -3.93 -7.46
C SER A 124 -2.03 -4.36 -6.26
N CYS A 125 -2.39 -5.48 -5.64
CA CYS A 125 -1.57 -6.13 -4.62
C CYS A 125 -0.97 -7.39 -5.25
N TRP A 126 0.36 -7.40 -5.36
CA TRP A 126 1.09 -8.50 -5.96
C TRP A 126 2.26 -8.86 -5.02
N PRO A 127 2.05 -9.75 -4.04
CA PRO A 127 3.10 -10.10 -3.08
C PRO A 127 4.19 -10.96 -3.72
N GLY A 128 5.44 -10.72 -3.31
CA GLY A 128 6.62 -11.49 -3.69
C GLY A 128 7.23 -12.14 -2.44
N PHE A 129 6.63 -13.24 -1.98
CA PHE A 129 7.01 -13.91 -0.74
C PHE A 129 8.47 -14.39 -0.78
N ASP A 130 9.13 -14.24 0.38
CA ASP A 130 10.52 -14.64 0.59
C ASP A 130 11.48 -14.12 -0.50
N TYR A 131 11.47 -12.81 -0.71
CA TYR A 131 12.26 -12.14 -1.76
C TYR A 131 11.92 -12.67 -3.15
N ALA A 132 10.63 -12.92 -3.40
CA ALA A 132 10.09 -13.54 -4.61
C ALA A 132 10.62 -14.96 -4.92
N ARG A 133 11.16 -15.67 -3.92
CA ARG A 133 11.62 -17.07 -4.07
C ARG A 133 10.49 -18.08 -3.94
N GLU A 134 9.39 -17.70 -3.31
CA GLU A 134 8.23 -18.57 -3.12
C GLU A 134 7.08 -18.23 -4.07
N GLU A 135 6.58 -19.26 -4.75
CA GLU A 135 5.27 -19.18 -5.40
C GLU A 135 4.16 -19.15 -4.35
N HIS A 136 3.07 -18.48 -4.68
CA HIS A 136 1.91 -18.36 -3.82
C HIS A 136 0.62 -18.52 -4.63
N ALA A 137 -0.46 -18.86 -3.95
CA ALA A 137 -1.80 -18.83 -4.51
C ALA A 137 -2.64 -17.75 -3.81
N ALA A 138 -3.68 -17.27 -4.49
CA ALA A 138 -4.59 -16.25 -3.99
C ALA A 138 -6.03 -16.78 -4.01
N ASN A 139 -6.71 -16.68 -2.88
CA ASN A 139 -8.13 -17.02 -2.73
C ASN A 139 -8.93 -15.76 -2.45
N LEU A 140 -9.90 -15.44 -3.30
CA LEU A 140 -10.86 -14.38 -3.06
C LEU A 140 -12.03 -14.93 -2.23
N SER A 141 -12.37 -14.26 -1.13
CA SER A 141 -13.54 -14.60 -0.31
C SER A 141 -14.86 -14.40 -1.06
N ASP A 142 -15.92 -15.08 -0.62
CA ASP A 142 -17.26 -14.98 -1.22
C ASP A 142 -17.83 -13.55 -1.18
N ASP A 143 -17.52 -12.78 -0.12
CA ASP A 143 -17.92 -11.39 0.01
C ASP A 143 -17.12 -10.43 -0.89
N ARG A 144 -16.06 -10.92 -1.54
CA ARG A 144 -15.13 -10.20 -2.41
C ARG A 144 -14.40 -9.03 -1.76
N PHE A 145 -14.41 -8.96 -0.43
CA PHE A 145 -13.70 -7.93 0.33
C PHE A 145 -12.38 -8.43 0.91
N THR A 146 -12.10 -9.73 0.84
CA THR A 146 -10.87 -10.31 1.38
C THR A 146 -10.16 -11.16 0.33
N VAL A 147 -8.85 -10.98 0.19
CA VAL A 147 -7.97 -11.86 -0.58
C VAL A 147 -6.96 -12.48 0.37
N ASP A 148 -6.90 -13.80 0.38
CA ASP A 148 -5.92 -14.58 1.12
C ASP A 148 -4.82 -15.08 0.19
N PHE A 149 -3.64 -14.47 0.30
CA PHE A 149 -2.43 -14.91 -0.37
C PHE A 149 -1.68 -15.86 0.55
N HIS A 150 -1.40 -17.07 0.10
CA HIS A 150 -0.70 -18.07 0.91
C HIS A 150 0.44 -18.72 0.14
N ALA A 151 1.59 -18.82 0.81
CA ALA A 151 2.80 -19.48 0.37
C ALA A 151 3.23 -20.52 1.42
N ALA A 152 4.31 -21.25 1.17
CA ALA A 152 4.78 -22.28 2.10
C ALA A 152 5.31 -21.67 3.42
N GLY A 153 5.98 -20.52 3.35
CA GLY A 153 6.60 -19.83 4.48
C GLY A 153 5.69 -18.85 5.22
N GLY A 154 4.49 -18.57 4.72
CA GLY A 154 3.57 -17.60 5.34
C GLY A 154 2.43 -17.15 4.43
N GLY A 155 1.70 -16.13 4.85
CA GLY A 155 0.58 -15.58 4.09
C GLY A 155 0.34 -14.09 4.34
N LEU A 156 -0.53 -13.51 3.51
CA LEU A 156 -0.96 -12.12 3.58
C LEU A 156 -2.48 -12.07 3.37
N LEU A 157 -3.20 -11.51 4.35
CA LEU A 157 -4.61 -11.19 4.21
C LEU A 157 -4.76 -9.73 3.79
N LEU A 158 -5.33 -9.50 2.61
CA LEU A 158 -5.76 -8.18 2.14
C LEU A 158 -7.26 -8.04 2.38
N GLN A 159 -7.67 -7.11 3.26
CA GLN A 159 -9.07 -6.85 3.57
C GLN A 159 -9.48 -5.42 3.21
N CYS A 160 -10.57 -5.28 2.47
CA CYS A 160 -11.22 -4.02 2.13
C CYS A 160 -12.43 -3.80 3.05
N LEU A 161 -12.31 -2.91 4.04
CA LEU A 161 -13.31 -2.71 5.09
C LEU A 161 -14.48 -1.77 4.70
N GLY A 162 -14.53 -1.31 3.45
CA GLY A 162 -15.67 -0.56 2.93
C GLY A 162 -15.33 0.46 1.85
N LEU A 163 -16.27 0.67 0.94
CA LEU A 163 -16.28 1.78 -0.01
C LEU A 163 -17.32 2.79 0.50
N ALA A 164 -16.90 3.84 1.20
CA ALA A 164 -17.80 4.95 1.50
C ALA A 164 -18.00 5.78 0.23
N GLY A 165 -18.87 5.30 -0.66
CA GLY A 165 -19.37 6.08 -1.78
C GLY A 165 -20.38 7.09 -1.27
N GLY A 166 -19.97 8.34 -1.10
CA GLY A 166 -20.90 9.44 -0.91
C GLY A 166 -21.70 9.64 -2.19
N SER A 167 -22.93 9.14 -2.23
CA SER A 167 -23.97 9.69 -3.09
C SER A 167 -24.33 11.07 -2.56
N ASN A 168 -23.94 12.11 -3.30
CA ASN A 168 -24.56 13.44 -3.26
C ASN A 168 -25.11 13.74 -4.65
#